data_AF-A0A529MAM6-F1
#
_entry.id   AF-A0A529MAM6-F1
#
_cell.length_a   1.000
_cell.length_b   1.000
_cell.length_c   1.000
_cell.angle_alpha   90.00
_cell.angle_beta   90.00
_cell.angle_gamma   90.00
#
_symmetry.space_group_name_H-M   'P 1'
#
loop_
_entity.id
_entity.type
_entity.pdbx_description
1 polymer ?
#
loop_
_entity_poly.entity_id
_entity_poly.type
_entity_poly.pdbx_seq_one_letter_code
_entity_poly.pdbx_strand_id
1 'polypeptide(L)'
;MAYDVSSLPLNSLIGPLARAEDRLARLDERVAKSPIREGWIERQNFADAAAALWLDGELVHVEDLVLHDSHMDIRAPTHELTRAHAVLRARRRILLHPPGWALSRVGILALRGR
;
A
#
# COMPACT_ATOMS: atom_id res chain seq x y z
N MET A 1 7.83 8.98 19.81
CA MET A 1 6.55 9.25 20.49
C MET A 1 5.79 7.95 20.60
N ALA A 2 5.65 7.39 21.80
CA ALA A 2 4.67 6.34 22.03
C ALA A 2 3.34 7.05 22.30
N TYR A 3 2.31 6.74 21.51
CA TYR A 3 0.97 7.26 21.76
C TYR A 3 0.40 6.58 23.01
N ASP A 4 -0.16 7.35 23.94
CA ASP A 4 -0.87 6.79 25.08
C ASP A 4 -2.23 6.25 24.63
N VAL A 5 -2.30 4.94 24.48
CA VAL A 5 -3.50 4.23 24.04
C VAL A 5 -4.58 4.20 25.13
N SER A 6 -4.22 4.46 26.38
CA SER A 6 -5.16 4.44 27.51
C SER A 6 -6.09 5.66 27.55
N SER A 7 -5.73 6.75 26.87
CA SER A 7 -6.48 8.01 26.85
C SER A 7 -7.29 8.23 25.56
N LEU A 8 -7.57 7.18 24.78
CA LEU A 8 -8.31 7.33 23.53
C LEU A 8 -9.79 7.68 23.80
N PRO A 9 -10.39 8.61 23.02
CA PRO A 9 -11.80 8.97 23.17
C PRO A 9 -12.71 7.90 22.56
N LEU A 10 -12.79 6.72 23.19
CA LEU A 10 -13.46 5.54 22.64
C LEU A 10 -14.93 5.79 22.29
N ASN A 11 -15.66 6.55 23.13
CA ASN A 11 -17.08 6.84 22.89
C ASN A 11 -17.33 7.57 21.56
N SER A 12 -16.43 8.46 21.13
CA SER A 12 -16.56 9.14 19.84
C SER A 12 -15.96 8.33 18.68
N LEU A 13 -15.02 7.43 18.95
CA LEU A 13 -14.33 6.62 17.94
C LEU A 13 -15.06 5.33 17.55
N ILE A 14 -15.78 4.68 18.46
CA ILE A 14 -16.39 3.36 18.23
C ILE A 14 -17.36 3.40 17.04
N GLY A 15 -18.23 4.41 16.96
CA GLY A 15 -19.21 4.54 15.88
C GLY A 15 -18.56 4.67 14.48
N PRO A 16 -17.65 5.62 14.26
CA PRO A 16 -16.87 5.71 13.02
C PRO A 16 -16.06 4.46 12.70
N LEU A 17 -15.40 3.86 13.70
CA LEU A 17 -14.58 2.66 13.52
C LEU A 17 -15.41 1.48 13.02
N ALA A 18 -16.56 1.22 13.66
CA ALA A 18 -17.46 0.14 13.26
C ALA A 18 -17.97 0.32 11.82
N ARG A 19 -18.27 1.56 11.40
CA ARG A 19 -18.67 1.83 10.00
C ARG A 19 -17.53 1.62 9.02
N ALA A 20 -16.30 1.99 9.39
CA ALA A 20 -15.14 1.79 8.53
C ALA A 20 -14.82 0.30 8.37
N GLU A 21 -14.85 -0.45 9.46
CA GLU A 21 -14.66 -1.90 9.49
C GLU A 21 -15.70 -2.62 8.62
N ASP A 22 -16.99 -2.34 8.81
CA ASP A 22 -18.08 -2.92 8.02
C ASP A 22 -17.94 -2.63 6.51
N ARG A 23 -17.48 -1.43 6.14
CA ARG A 23 -17.23 -1.07 4.73
C ARG A 23 -16.03 -1.82 4.17
N LEU A 24 -14.99 -2.02 4.96
CA LEU A 24 -13.79 -2.75 4.56
C LEU A 24 -14.11 -4.25 4.39
N ALA A 25 -14.83 -4.86 5.33
CA ALA A 25 -15.26 -6.26 5.25
C ALA A 25 -16.12 -6.52 4.00
N ARG A 26 -17.06 -5.62 3.68
CA ARG A 26 -17.87 -5.72 2.44
C ARG A 26 -17.06 -5.49 1.18
N LEU A 27 -16.02 -4.67 1.21
CA LEU A 27 -15.13 -4.51 0.06
C LEU A 27 -14.34 -5.80 -0.17
N ASP A 28 -13.75 -6.35 0.89
CA ASP A 28 -12.97 -7.59 0.84
C ASP A 28 -13.79 -8.75 0.27
N GLU A 29 -15.00 -8.97 0.80
CA GLU A 29 -15.91 -10.01 0.32
C GLU A 29 -16.30 -9.84 -1.17
N ARG A 30 -16.56 -8.60 -1.60
CA ARG A 30 -16.88 -8.32 -3.02
C ARG A 30 -15.68 -8.55 -3.93
N VAL A 31 -14.50 -8.13 -3.52
CA VAL A 31 -13.26 -8.30 -4.28
C VAL A 31 -12.90 -9.79 -4.35
N ALA A 32 -13.04 -10.54 -3.25
CA ALA A 32 -12.80 -11.97 -3.20
C ALA A 32 -13.65 -12.78 -4.18
N LYS A 33 -14.91 -12.36 -4.40
CA LYS A 33 -15.85 -13.01 -5.33
C LYS A 33 -15.78 -12.49 -6.76
N SER A 34 -14.97 -11.47 -7.04
CA SER A 34 -14.96 -10.78 -8.33
C SER A 34 -14.03 -11.45 -9.34
N PRO A 35 -14.46 -11.62 -10.61
CA PRO A 35 -13.58 -12.14 -11.66
C PRO A 35 -12.43 -11.18 -12.02
N ILE A 36 -12.51 -9.90 -11.61
CA ILE A 36 -11.47 -8.90 -11.87
C ILE A 36 -10.59 -8.62 -10.64
N ARG A 37 -10.64 -9.49 -9.61
CA ARG A 37 -9.91 -9.35 -8.34
C ARG A 37 -8.44 -8.98 -8.56
N GLU A 38 -7.72 -9.81 -9.31
CA GLU A 38 -6.27 -9.62 -9.52
C GLU A 38 -5.98 -8.28 -10.19
N GLY A 39 -6.73 -7.93 -11.24
CA GLY A 39 -6.56 -6.65 -11.92
C GLY A 39 -6.96 -5.44 -11.07
N TRP A 40 -7.85 -5.60 -10.08
CA TRP A 40 -8.15 -4.55 -9.11
C TRP A 40 -7.02 -4.38 -8.10
N ILE A 41 -6.49 -5.47 -7.54
CA ILE A 41 -5.36 -5.46 -6.60
C ILE A 41 -4.12 -4.83 -7.25
N GLU A 42 -3.79 -5.22 -8.48
CA GLU A 42 -2.63 -4.66 -9.19
C GLU A 42 -2.75 -3.15 -9.39
N ARG A 43 -3.91 -2.66 -9.86
CA ARG A 43 -4.14 -1.21 -10.02
C ARG A 43 -4.10 -0.47 -8.68
N GLN A 44 -4.62 -1.09 -7.62
CA GLN A 44 -4.59 -0.50 -6.28
C GLN A 44 -3.15 -0.36 -5.78
N ASN A 45 -2.26 -1.31 -6.07
CA ASN A 45 -0.84 -1.21 -5.69
C ASN A 45 -0.13 -0.02 -6.37
N PHE A 46 -0.40 0.21 -7.67
CA PHE A 46 0.14 1.38 -8.38
C PHE A 46 -0.41 2.70 -7.83
N ALA A 47 -1.73 2.77 -7.60
CA ALA A 47 -2.38 3.95 -7.05
C ALA A 47 -1.88 4.28 -5.63
N ASP A 48 -1.72 3.27 -4.78
CA ASP A 48 -1.18 3.42 -3.42
C ASP A 48 0.28 3.89 -3.44
N ALA A 49 1.12 3.35 -4.32
CA ALA A 49 2.50 3.79 -4.47
C ALA A 49 2.59 5.27 -4.89
N ALA A 50 1.81 5.69 -5.89
CA ALA A 50 1.76 7.10 -6.30
C ALA A 50 1.23 8.01 -5.17
N ALA A 51 0.19 7.58 -4.46
CA ALA A 51 -0.38 8.34 -3.33
C ALA A 51 0.59 8.46 -2.16
N ALA A 52 1.39 7.43 -1.88
CA ALA A 52 2.42 7.48 -0.84
C ALA A 52 3.47 8.56 -1.13
N LEU A 53 3.90 8.68 -2.39
CA LEU A 53 4.84 9.73 -2.79
C LEU A 53 4.20 11.11 -2.75
N TRP A 54 2.91 11.22 -3.09
CA TRP A 54 2.18 12.48 -2.95
C TRP A 54 2.12 12.97 -1.50
N LEU A 55 1.92 12.07 -0.52
CA LEU A 55 1.98 12.44 0.90
C LEU A 55 3.36 12.99 1.32
N ASP A 56 4.43 12.53 0.66
CA ASP A 56 5.79 13.04 0.86
C ASP A 56 6.07 14.33 0.06
N GLY A 57 5.10 14.85 -0.69
CA GLY A 57 5.22 16.05 -1.53
C GLY A 57 5.77 15.79 -2.93
N GLU A 58 5.91 14.53 -3.34
CA GLU A 58 6.43 14.14 -4.65
C GLU A 58 5.30 13.75 -5.61
N LEU A 59 5.40 14.16 -6.86
CA LEU A 59 4.40 13.82 -7.89
C LEU A 59 4.96 12.73 -8.80
N VAL A 60 4.26 11.60 -8.89
CA VAL A 60 4.61 10.49 -9.78
C VAL A 60 3.40 10.16 -10.63
N HIS A 61 3.58 10.19 -11.96
CA HIS A 61 2.56 9.72 -12.89
C HIS A 61 2.45 8.20 -12.81
N VAL A 62 1.22 7.70 -12.71
CA VAL A 62 0.98 6.24 -12.61
C VAL A 62 1.43 5.55 -13.88
N GLU A 63 1.28 6.19 -15.04
CA GLU A 63 1.71 5.67 -16.34
C GLU A 63 3.24 5.44 -16.37
N ASP A 64 4.02 6.41 -15.89
CA ASP A 64 5.48 6.28 -15.80
C ASP A 64 5.86 5.14 -14.85
N LEU A 65 5.17 4.99 -13.73
CA LEU A 65 5.39 3.88 -12.79
C LEU A 65 5.06 2.52 -13.40
N VAL A 66 3.99 2.42 -14.20
CA VAL A 66 3.60 1.20 -14.93
C VAL A 66 4.64 0.83 -15.99
N LEU A 67 5.12 1.82 -16.75
CA LEU A 67 6.17 1.61 -17.75
C LEU A 67 7.48 1.19 -17.08
N HIS A 68 7.87 1.85 -15.99
CA HIS A 68 9.08 1.54 -15.24
C HIS A 68 9.04 0.12 -14.66
N ASP A 69 7.92 -0.28 -14.03
CA ASP A 69 7.75 -1.65 -13.51
C ASP A 69 7.87 -2.71 -14.61
N SER A 70 7.46 -2.37 -15.84
CA SER A 70 7.55 -3.23 -17.02
C SER A 70 8.89 -3.14 -17.75
N HIS A 71 9.86 -2.37 -17.25
CA HIS A 71 11.14 -2.08 -17.93
C HIS A 71 10.95 -1.46 -19.33
N MET A 72 9.88 -0.69 -19.50
CA MET A 72 9.50 0.00 -20.74
C MET A 72 9.69 1.52 -20.63
N ASP A 73 10.65 1.95 -19.81
CA ASP A 73 10.99 3.35 -19.64
C ASP A 73 11.35 4.01 -20.97
N ILE A 74 10.67 5.11 -21.29
CA ILE A 74 10.97 5.93 -22.48
C ILE A 74 12.03 7.01 -22.20
N ARG A 75 12.36 7.23 -20.92
CA ARG A 75 13.32 8.23 -20.41
C ARG A 75 14.06 7.66 -19.21
N ALA A 76 15.19 8.24 -18.84
CA ALA A 76 15.88 7.84 -17.61
C ALA A 76 14.95 8.03 -16.39
N PRO A 77 14.87 7.03 -15.47
CA PRO A 77 13.96 7.08 -14.35
C PRO A 77 14.37 8.19 -13.37
N THR A 78 13.38 8.94 -12.91
CA THR A 78 13.61 9.98 -11.90
C THR A 78 13.76 9.37 -10.50
N HIS A 79 14.22 10.19 -9.55
CA HIS A 79 14.44 9.73 -8.18
C HIS A 79 13.11 9.36 -7.50
N GLU A 80 12.09 10.19 -7.67
CA GLU A 80 10.73 9.97 -7.20
C GLU A 80 10.08 8.74 -7.85
N LEU A 81 10.31 8.49 -9.14
CA LEU A 81 9.85 7.28 -9.82
C LEU A 81 10.49 6.01 -9.23
N THR A 82 11.80 6.06 -9.00
CA THR A 82 12.54 4.96 -8.36
C THR A 82 12.02 4.69 -6.93
N ARG A 83 11.71 5.74 -6.16
CA ARG A 83 11.11 5.62 -4.83
C ARG A 83 9.70 5.05 -4.88
N ALA A 84 8.85 5.48 -5.80
CA ALA A 84 7.52 4.92 -6.00
C ALA A 84 7.58 3.43 -6.35
N HIS A 85 8.53 3.04 -7.20
CA HIS A 85 8.77 1.63 -7.52
C HIS A 85 9.18 0.81 -6.30
N ALA A 86 10.00 1.38 -5.41
CA ALA A 86 10.35 0.72 -4.15
C ALA A 86 9.12 0.48 -3.25
N VAL A 87 8.19 1.45 -3.16
CA VAL A 87 6.91 1.29 -2.44
C VAL A 87 6.06 0.19 -3.07
N LEU A 88 5.91 0.20 -4.40
CA LEU A 88 5.19 -0.83 -5.14
C LEU A 88 5.76 -2.24 -4.87
N ARG A 89 7.09 -2.38 -4.93
CA ARG A 89 7.78 -3.64 -4.63
C ARG A 89 7.57 -4.08 -3.18
N ALA A 90 7.62 -3.15 -2.22
CA ALA A 90 7.37 -3.45 -0.82
C ALA A 90 5.94 -3.98 -0.60
N ARG A 91 4.92 -3.35 -1.21
CA ARG A 91 3.52 -3.79 -1.16
C ARG A 91 3.32 -5.20 -1.71
N ARG A 92 3.83 -5.47 -2.92
CA ARG A 92 3.76 -6.81 -3.53
C ARG A 92 4.51 -7.84 -2.69
N ARG A 93 5.66 -7.49 -2.11
CA ARG A 93 6.42 -8.38 -1.23
C ARG A 93 5.61 -8.75 0.01
N ILE A 94 4.91 -7.80 0.64
CA ILE A 94 4.02 -8.09 1.77
C ILE A 94 2.93 -9.08 1.38
N LEU A 95 2.30 -8.89 0.21
CA LEU A 95 1.23 -9.76 -0.29
C LEU A 95 1.70 -11.19 -0.58
N LEU A 96 2.95 -11.35 -1.05
CA LEU A 96 3.55 -12.65 -1.38
C LEU A 96 3.98 -13.47 -0.16
N HIS A 97 3.92 -12.91 1.06
CA HIS A 97 4.33 -13.59 2.28
C HIS A 97 3.14 -13.89 3.21
N PRO A 98 3.29 -14.86 4.14
CA PRO A 98 2.24 -15.18 5.10
C PRO A 98 1.84 -13.97 5.97
N PRO A 99 0.59 -13.93 6.48
CA PRO A 99 0.15 -12.92 7.43
C PRO A 99 1.11 -12.78 8.62
N GLY A 100 1.38 -11.54 9.03
CA GLY A 100 2.32 -11.24 10.11
C GLY A 100 3.80 -11.18 9.71
N TRP A 101 4.18 -11.67 8.52
CA TRP A 101 5.57 -11.58 8.04
C TRP A 101 6.09 -10.14 8.05
N ALA A 102 5.31 -9.19 7.54
CA ALA A 102 5.71 -7.78 7.43
C ALA A 102 6.02 -7.12 8.79
N LEU A 103 5.43 -7.63 9.87
CA LEU A 103 5.64 -7.14 11.25
C LEU A 103 6.71 -7.95 12.00
N SER A 104 7.18 -9.05 11.42
CA SER A 104 8.29 -9.82 11.98
C SER A 104 9.61 -9.08 11.83
N ARG A 105 10.60 -9.42 12.67
CA ARG A 105 11.96 -8.88 12.55
C ARG A 105 12.53 -9.08 11.14
N VAL A 106 12.33 -10.27 10.56
CA VAL A 106 12.83 -10.61 9.22
C VAL A 106 12.14 -9.75 8.16
N GLY A 107 10.82 -9.62 8.23
CA GLY A 107 10.06 -8.80 7.28
C GLY A 107 10.40 -7.32 7.36
N ILE A 108 10.56 -6.76 8.56
CA ILE A 108 10.96 -5.36 8.74
C ILE A 108 12.35 -5.10 8.15
N LEU A 109 13.33 -5.99 8.37
CA LEU A 109 14.66 -5.84 7.78
C LEU A 109 14.60 -5.87 6.25
N ALA A 110 13.89 -6.88 5.71
CA ALA A 110 13.71 -7.06 4.28
C ALA A 110 13.02 -5.87 3.60
N LEU A 111 12.02 -5.26 4.25
CA LEU A 111 11.30 -4.08 3.73
C LEU A 111 12.12 -2.79 3.85
N ARG A 112 13.11 -2.75 4.75
CA ARG A 112 14.09 -1.65 4.84
C ARG A 112 15.24 -1.78 3.85
N GLY A 113 15.26 -2.82 3.02
CA GLY A 113 16.37 -3.10 2.11
C GLY A 113 17.65 -3.56 2.81
N ARG A 114 17.52 -4.22 3.97
CA ARG A 114 18.62 -4.79 4.75
C ARG A 114 18.52 -6.29 4.89
#